data_AF-A0A0C7ML94-F1
#
_entry.id   AF-A0A0C7ML94-F1
#
_cell.length_a   1.000
_cell.length_b   1.000
_cell.length_c   1.000
_cell.angle_alpha   90.00
_cell.angle_beta   90.00
_cell.angle_gamma   90.00
#
_symmetry.space_group_name_H-M   'P 1'
#
loop_
_entity.id
_entity.type
_entity.pdbx_description
1 polymer ?
#
loop_
_entity_poly.entity_id
_entity_poly.type
_entity_poly.pdbx_seq_one_letter_code
_entity_poly.pdbx_strand_id
1 'polypeptide(L)'
;MSLRGSTVTTRNAIVTSEKALLLNHSRYLPPANLVNEYPERDALRMCYRRFIRLTPLVSQRQMVRTTYVQYLRYKFRSEDYARKVSASAVSLPPHKRSILDEVEKSLLFCTKAVSDVKKRVIDEEKTSRDIRTAKSILKNVLTVEFEKMELISKDPAQNHELFRKSFSYLSPSSSSSALDLRFSSFKHFDECLILLNEKLGTRL
;
A
#
# COMPACT_ATOMS: atom_id res chain seq x y z
N MET A 1 28.17 18.86 24.09
CA MET A 1 29.00 18.34 22.97
C MET A 1 28.08 17.58 22.02
N SER A 2 27.92 18.08 20.79
CA SER A 2 27.02 17.49 19.78
C SER A 2 27.70 16.29 19.13
N LEU A 3 27.11 15.10 19.26
CA LEU A 3 27.54 13.90 18.53
C LEU A 3 27.39 14.19 17.02
N ARG A 4 28.52 14.36 16.32
CA ARG A 4 28.55 14.40 14.85
C ARG A 4 27.85 13.13 14.35
N GLY A 5 26.67 13.30 13.73
CA GLY A 5 25.91 12.18 13.17
C GLY A 5 26.80 11.35 12.25
N SER A 6 26.91 10.06 12.53
CA SER A 6 27.72 9.14 11.73
C SER A 6 27.09 8.99 10.34
N THR A 7 27.74 9.55 9.33
CA THR A 7 27.38 9.29 7.93
C THR A 7 28.00 7.96 7.53
N VAL A 8 27.17 6.99 7.17
CA VAL A 8 27.62 5.69 6.65
C VAL A 8 27.46 5.70 5.14
N THR A 9 28.59 5.60 4.44
CA THR A 9 28.62 5.53 2.98
C THR A 9 28.89 4.10 2.54
N THR A 10 28.04 3.58 1.66
CA THR A 10 28.20 2.28 1.01
C THR A 10 28.11 2.45 -0.50
N ARG A 11 28.48 1.42 -1.28
CA ARG A 11 28.31 1.43 -2.75
C ARG A 11 26.85 1.66 -3.19
N ASN A 12 25.87 1.34 -2.33
CA ASN A 12 24.46 1.36 -2.68
C ASN A 12 23.68 2.53 -2.05
N ALA A 13 24.20 3.15 -0.99
CA ALA A 13 23.48 4.17 -0.25
C ALA A 13 24.42 5.05 0.60
N ILE A 14 24.00 6.29 0.82
CA ILE A 14 24.58 7.22 1.80
C ILE A 14 23.52 7.43 2.87
N VAL A 15 23.83 7.05 4.12
CA VAL A 15 22.88 7.09 5.24
C VAL A 15 23.39 8.06 6.29
N THR A 16 22.55 9.01 6.69
CA THR A 16 22.76 9.91 7.82
C THR A 16 21.82 9.51 8.98
N SER A 17 21.92 10.21 10.11
CA SER A 17 21.01 10.04 11.25
C SER A 17 19.54 10.31 10.91
N GLU A 18 19.28 11.09 9.86
CA GLU A 18 17.92 11.52 9.50
C GLU A 18 17.42 10.90 8.20
N LYS A 19 18.30 10.67 7.22
CA LYS A 19 17.91 10.34 5.85
C LYS A 19 18.83 9.32 5.21
N ALA A 20 18.30 8.58 4.23
CA ALA A 20 19.09 7.70 3.37
C ALA A 20 18.91 8.12 1.91
N LEU A 21 20.03 8.38 1.23
CA LEU A 21 20.08 8.51 -0.22
C LEU A 21 20.43 7.17 -0.83
N LEU A 22 19.49 6.57 -1.56
CA LEU A 22 19.68 5.30 -2.25
C LEU A 22 20.26 5.57 -3.63
N LEU A 23 21.44 5.03 -3.92
CA LEU A 23 22.15 5.30 -5.18
C LEU A 23 21.66 4.39 -6.33
N ASN A 24 21.15 3.20 -6.01
CA ASN A 24 20.66 2.25 -7.00
C ASN A 24 19.12 2.22 -7.06
N HIS A 25 18.54 3.10 -7.87
CA HIS A 25 17.08 3.24 -8.00
C HIS A 25 16.40 2.04 -8.67
N SER A 26 17.09 1.32 -9.56
CA SER A 26 16.54 0.17 -10.32
C SER A 26 16.02 -0.97 -9.44
N ARG A 27 16.50 -1.04 -8.19
CA ARG A 27 16.07 -2.03 -7.20
C ARG A 27 14.69 -1.77 -6.63
N TYR A 28 14.20 -0.53 -6.73
CA TYR A 28 12.96 -0.05 -6.13
C TYR A 28 11.92 0.32 -7.19
N LEU A 29 12.36 0.90 -8.32
CA LEU A 29 11.49 1.27 -9.43
C LEU A 29 11.25 0.09 -10.39
N PRO A 30 10.05 -0.04 -10.98
CA PRO A 30 9.81 -1.01 -12.05
C PRO A 30 10.74 -0.73 -13.26
N PRO A 31 11.14 -1.75 -14.02
CA PRO A 31 11.80 -1.56 -15.32
C PRO A 31 10.92 -0.72 -16.25
N ALA A 32 11.54 0.02 -17.17
CA ALA A 32 10.80 0.62 -18.27
C ALA A 32 10.07 -0.48 -19.06
N ASN A 33 8.84 -0.21 -19.51
CA ASN A 33 8.02 -1.13 -20.32
C ASN A 33 7.80 -2.53 -19.70
N LEU A 34 7.70 -2.62 -18.37
CA LEU A 34 7.49 -3.87 -17.63
C LEU A 34 6.34 -4.73 -18.20
N VAL A 35 5.25 -4.08 -18.62
CA VAL A 35 4.04 -4.73 -19.16
C VAL A 35 4.28 -5.44 -20.50
N ASN A 36 5.15 -4.90 -21.34
CA ASN A 36 5.35 -5.40 -22.70
C ASN A 36 6.51 -6.39 -22.79
N GLU A 37 7.51 -6.27 -21.91
CA GLU A 37 8.75 -7.04 -21.98
C GLU A 37 8.70 -8.36 -21.20
N TYR A 38 7.84 -8.48 -20.19
CA TYR A 38 7.83 -9.63 -19.28
C TYR A 38 6.45 -10.29 -19.23
N PRO A 39 6.39 -11.63 -19.13
CA PRO A 39 5.15 -12.33 -18.82
C PRO A 39 4.54 -11.81 -17.51
N GLU A 40 3.21 -11.68 -17.47
CA GLU A 40 2.49 -11.06 -16.35
C GLU A 40 2.88 -11.63 -14.99
N ARG A 41 2.99 -12.96 -14.87
CA ARG A 41 3.36 -13.64 -13.63
C ARG A 41 4.74 -13.22 -13.11
N ASP A 42 5.71 -13.07 -13.99
CA ASP A 42 7.07 -12.69 -13.60
C ASP A 42 7.17 -11.19 -13.31
N ALA A 43 6.44 -10.37 -14.07
CA ALA A 43 6.28 -8.96 -13.79
C ALA A 43 5.65 -8.71 -12.40
N LEU A 44 4.59 -9.45 -12.04
CA LEU A 44 3.98 -9.40 -10.70
C LEU A 44 4.96 -9.81 -9.59
N ARG A 45 5.76 -10.86 -9.81
CA ARG A 45 6.82 -11.27 -8.86
C ARG A 45 7.90 -10.19 -8.72
N MET A 46 8.26 -9.53 -9.83
CA MET A 46 9.19 -8.41 -9.84
C MET A 46 8.66 -7.22 -9.04
N CYS A 47 7.36 -6.90 -9.17
CA CYS A 47 6.69 -5.88 -8.36
C CYS A 47 6.66 -6.27 -6.89
N TYR A 48 6.25 -7.50 -6.55
CA TYR A 48 6.23 -8.00 -5.17
C TYR A 48 7.59 -7.86 -4.48
N ARG A 49 8.68 -8.29 -5.14
CA ARG A 49 10.04 -8.16 -4.61
C ARG A 49 10.42 -6.70 -4.34
N ARG A 50 9.97 -5.77 -5.19
CA ARG A 50 10.23 -4.33 -5.02
C ARG A 50 9.45 -3.75 -3.84
N PHE A 51 8.17 -4.09 -3.70
CA PHE A 51 7.39 -3.75 -2.50
C PHE A 51 8.08 -4.23 -1.22
N ILE A 52 8.52 -5.50 -1.17
CA ILE A 52 9.25 -6.03 0.00
C ILE A 52 10.53 -5.24 0.28
N ARG A 53 11.25 -4.75 -0.74
CA ARG A 53 12.44 -3.90 -0.55
C ARG A 53 12.11 -2.51 0.02
N LEU A 54 10.87 -2.03 -0.14
CA LEU A 54 10.43 -0.77 0.47
C LEU A 54 10.18 -0.89 1.97
N THR A 55 9.97 -2.11 2.52
CA THR A 55 9.72 -2.36 3.97
C THR A 55 10.58 -1.51 4.92
N PRO A 56 11.93 -1.49 4.83
CA PRO A 56 12.76 -0.67 5.73
C PRO A 56 12.52 0.84 5.60
N LEU A 57 11.98 1.31 4.47
CA LEU A 57 11.71 2.73 4.20
C LEU A 57 10.32 3.16 4.67
N VAL A 58 9.39 2.22 4.84
CA VAL A 58 8.00 2.51 5.27
C VAL A 58 7.97 3.05 6.69
N SER A 59 8.74 2.46 7.61
CA SER A 59 8.79 2.89 9.00
C SER A 59 9.99 2.33 9.76
N GLN A 60 10.47 3.08 10.74
CA GLN A 60 11.45 2.59 11.71
C GLN A 60 10.84 1.62 12.73
N ARG A 61 9.52 1.64 12.95
CA ARG A 61 8.86 0.77 13.92
C ARG A 61 8.67 -0.64 13.35
N GLN A 62 9.14 -1.65 14.08
CA GLN A 62 9.05 -3.05 13.64
C GLN A 62 7.61 -3.51 13.42
N MET A 63 6.69 -3.12 14.30
CA MET A 63 5.26 -3.40 14.17
C MET A 63 4.71 -2.97 12.81
N VAL A 64 4.95 -1.72 12.40
CA VAL A 64 4.46 -1.18 11.12
C VAL A 64 5.06 -1.93 9.93
N ARG A 65 6.35 -2.29 10.00
CA ARG A 65 7.02 -3.11 8.98
C ARG A 65 6.40 -4.49 8.85
N THR A 66 6.08 -5.13 9.97
CA THR A 66 5.40 -6.43 9.98
C THR A 66 4.01 -6.32 9.35
N THR A 67 3.22 -5.30 9.72
CA THR A 67 1.90 -5.04 9.11
C THR A 67 2.02 -4.87 7.60
N TYR A 68 2.97 -4.04 7.14
CA TYR A 68 3.21 -3.82 5.71
C TYR A 68 3.54 -5.12 4.96
N VAL A 69 4.41 -5.97 5.51
CA VAL A 69 4.74 -7.26 4.88
C VAL A 69 3.55 -8.20 4.83
N GLN A 70 2.76 -8.29 5.91
CA GLN A 70 1.57 -9.14 5.95
C GLN A 70 0.48 -8.64 5.01
N TYR A 71 0.33 -7.32 4.93
CA TYR A 71 -0.53 -6.67 3.96
C TYR A 71 -0.17 -7.08 2.52
N LEU A 72 1.10 -6.92 2.14
CA LEU A 72 1.57 -7.31 0.80
C LEU A 72 1.37 -8.80 0.53
N ARG A 73 1.61 -9.67 1.53
CA ARG A 73 1.35 -11.11 1.39
C ARG A 73 -0.12 -11.39 1.10
N TYR A 74 -1.02 -10.74 1.83
CA TYR A 74 -2.46 -10.86 1.58
C TYR A 74 -2.81 -10.40 0.16
N LYS A 75 -2.38 -9.19 -0.24
CA LYS A 75 -2.67 -8.60 -1.56
C LYS A 75 -2.23 -9.50 -2.72
N PHE A 76 -1.02 -10.05 -2.65
CA PHE A 76 -0.45 -10.85 -3.75
C PHE A 76 -0.85 -12.33 -3.72
N ARG A 77 -1.20 -12.89 -2.55
CA ARG A 77 -1.46 -14.33 -2.41
C ARG A 77 -2.94 -14.68 -2.44
N SER A 78 -3.79 -13.84 -1.87
CA SER A 78 -5.14 -14.25 -1.47
C SER A 78 -6.23 -13.21 -1.71
N GLU A 79 -5.90 -11.95 -1.94
CA GLU A 79 -6.93 -10.92 -2.14
C GLU A 79 -7.68 -11.15 -3.46
N ASP A 80 -8.98 -11.40 -3.32
CA ASP A 80 -9.95 -11.29 -4.42
C ASP A 80 -10.54 -9.88 -4.44
N TYR A 81 -9.88 -8.98 -5.19
CA TYR A 81 -10.31 -7.59 -5.29
C TYR A 81 -11.64 -7.44 -6.03
N ALA A 82 -11.88 -8.28 -7.05
CA ALA A 82 -13.15 -8.26 -7.78
C ALA A 82 -14.31 -8.58 -6.84
N ARG A 83 -14.13 -9.57 -5.96
CA ARG A 83 -15.09 -9.89 -4.92
C ARG A 83 -15.28 -8.76 -3.92
N LYS A 84 -14.19 -8.13 -3.46
CA LYS A 84 -14.25 -6.96 -2.55
C LYS A 84 -15.07 -5.82 -3.15
N VAL A 85 -14.86 -5.53 -4.44
CA VAL A 85 -15.62 -4.52 -5.19
C VAL A 85 -17.09 -4.94 -5.31
N SER A 86 -17.38 -6.18 -5.71
CA SER A 86 -18.76 -6.67 -5.87
C SER A 86 -19.56 -6.71 -4.56
N ALA A 87 -18.88 -6.90 -3.43
CA ALA A 87 -19.50 -6.88 -2.12
C ALA A 87 -19.79 -5.46 -1.62
N SER A 88 -19.15 -4.45 -2.21
CA SER A 88 -19.32 -3.05 -1.84
C SER A 88 -20.52 -2.42 -2.55
N ALA A 89 -21.06 -1.36 -1.96
CA ALA A 89 -22.10 -0.53 -2.58
C ALA A 89 -21.55 0.38 -3.71
N VAL A 90 -20.25 0.34 -3.99
CA VAL A 90 -19.60 1.27 -4.92
C VAL A 90 -19.92 0.87 -6.37
N SER A 91 -20.72 1.70 -7.04
CA SER A 91 -20.97 1.57 -8.47
C SER A 91 -19.75 2.06 -9.26
N LEU A 92 -19.07 1.15 -9.94
CA LEU A 92 -17.93 1.43 -10.78
C LEU A 92 -18.27 1.18 -12.25
N PRO A 93 -17.71 1.98 -13.18
CA PRO A 93 -17.83 1.67 -14.60
C PRO A 93 -17.19 0.30 -14.88
N PRO A 94 -17.70 -0.47 -15.85
CA PRO A 94 -17.11 -1.75 -16.24
C PRO A 94 -15.71 -1.51 -16.79
N HIS A 95 -14.70 -1.71 -15.94
CA HIS A 95 -13.31 -1.39 -16.25
C HIS A 95 -12.53 -2.62 -16.68
N LYS A 96 -11.81 -2.49 -17.80
CA LYS A 96 -10.86 -3.48 -18.33
C LYS A 96 -9.43 -3.01 -18.12
N ARG A 97 -9.03 -2.71 -16.88
CA ARG A 97 -7.63 -2.37 -16.58
C ARG A 97 -6.82 -3.64 -16.36
N SER A 98 -5.57 -3.62 -16.82
CA SER A 98 -4.64 -4.72 -16.57
C SER A 98 -4.24 -4.70 -15.09
N ILE A 99 -4.34 -5.86 -14.43
CA ILE A 99 -3.90 -6.01 -13.03
C ILE A 99 -2.45 -5.57 -12.86
N LEU A 100 -1.61 -5.85 -13.86
CA LEU A 100 -0.20 -5.48 -13.82
C LEU A 100 0.00 -3.95 -13.81
N ASP A 101 -0.77 -3.21 -14.61
CA ASP A 101 -0.73 -1.75 -14.65
C ASP A 101 -1.15 -1.15 -13.29
N GLU A 102 -2.19 -1.70 -12.67
CA GLU A 102 -2.64 -1.28 -11.34
C GLU A 102 -1.57 -1.53 -10.27
N VAL A 103 -0.93 -2.70 -10.31
CA VAL A 103 0.14 -3.08 -9.39
C VAL A 103 1.38 -2.21 -9.59
N GLU A 104 1.74 -1.90 -10.83
CA GLU A 104 2.85 -1.00 -11.16
C GLU A 104 2.59 0.41 -10.61
N LYS A 105 1.41 0.97 -10.87
CA LYS A 105 1.00 2.29 -10.32
C LYS A 105 1.00 2.28 -8.79
N SER A 106 0.57 1.19 -8.18
CA SER A 106 0.61 1.01 -6.72
C SER A 106 2.05 1.01 -6.18
N LEU A 107 2.98 0.39 -6.90
CA LEU A 107 4.39 0.38 -6.53
C LEU A 107 5.00 1.79 -6.62
N LEU A 108 4.68 2.53 -7.69
CA LEU A 108 5.09 3.91 -7.84
C LEU A 108 4.50 4.80 -6.74
N PHE A 109 3.23 4.59 -6.39
CA PHE A 109 2.57 5.28 -5.28
C PHE A 109 3.30 5.02 -3.96
N CYS A 110 3.54 3.76 -3.59
CA CYS A 110 4.25 3.41 -2.37
C CYS A 110 5.68 3.95 -2.35
N THR A 111 6.37 3.92 -3.50
CA THR A 111 7.72 4.50 -3.63
C THR A 111 7.69 6.00 -3.37
N LYS A 112 6.70 6.73 -3.92
CA LYS A 112 6.49 8.16 -3.66
C LYS A 112 6.19 8.41 -2.18
N ALA A 113 5.36 7.59 -1.54
CA ALA A 113 4.99 7.71 -0.12
C ALA A 113 6.17 7.56 0.86
N VAL A 114 7.22 6.83 0.46
CA VAL A 114 8.44 6.62 1.28
C VAL A 114 9.63 7.46 0.81
N SER A 115 9.44 8.33 -0.18
CA SER A 115 10.47 9.23 -0.70
C SER A 115 10.46 10.57 0.02
N ASP A 116 11.54 11.34 -0.17
CA ASP A 116 11.68 12.72 0.29
C ASP A 116 11.97 13.64 -0.91
N VAL A 117 11.52 14.89 -0.83
CA VAL A 117 11.87 15.90 -1.84
C VAL A 117 13.29 16.41 -1.60
N LYS A 118 14.09 16.47 -2.67
CA LYS A 118 15.36 17.18 -2.66
C LYS A 118 15.08 18.68 -2.62
N LYS A 119 15.70 19.38 -1.67
CA LYS A 119 15.59 20.85 -1.56
C LYS A 119 16.07 21.52 -2.87
N ARG A 120 15.43 22.62 -3.25
CA ARG A 120 15.77 23.47 -4.41
C ARG A 120 15.52 22.82 -5.78
N VAL A 121 14.50 21.97 -5.88
CA VAL A 121 14.03 21.43 -7.16
C VAL A 121 12.83 22.24 -7.64
N ILE A 122 12.66 22.36 -8.96
CA ILE A 122 11.48 22.94 -9.58
C ILE A 122 10.24 22.18 -9.07
N ASP A 123 9.17 22.89 -8.69
CA ASP A 123 7.95 22.32 -8.09
C ASP A 123 8.15 21.59 -6.75
N GLU A 124 9.16 21.98 -5.96
CA GLU A 124 9.43 21.41 -4.63
C GLU A 124 8.18 21.38 -3.74
N GLU A 125 7.42 22.47 -3.69
CA GLU A 125 6.24 22.56 -2.82
C GLU A 125 5.11 21.62 -3.25
N LYS A 126 4.84 21.54 -4.55
CA LYS A 126 3.83 20.63 -5.11
C LYS A 126 4.24 19.17 -4.87
N THR A 127 5.47 18.82 -5.19
CA THR A 127 6.02 17.47 -4.99
C THR A 127 5.99 17.08 -3.51
N SER A 128 6.33 18.02 -2.62
CA SER A 128 6.32 17.82 -1.18
C SER A 128 4.91 17.61 -0.64
N ARG A 129 3.92 18.36 -1.14
CA ARG A 129 2.51 18.14 -0.81
C ARG A 129 2.06 16.75 -1.26
N ASP A 130 2.35 16.35 -2.49
CA ASP A 130 1.95 15.05 -2.98
C ASP A 130 2.58 13.89 -2.19
N ILE A 131 3.87 13.98 -1.86
CA ILE A 131 4.56 12.98 -1.05
C ILE A 131 3.92 12.89 0.34
N ARG A 132 3.62 14.02 0.97
CA ARG A 132 2.93 14.05 2.28
C ARG A 132 1.55 13.41 2.20
N THR A 133 0.79 13.68 1.14
CA THR A 133 -0.53 13.06 0.91
C THR A 133 -0.39 11.55 0.71
N ALA A 134 0.53 11.10 -0.15
CA ALA A 134 0.76 9.67 -0.39
C ALA A 134 1.20 8.94 0.89
N LYS A 135 2.09 9.57 1.68
CA LYS A 135 2.52 9.07 2.99
C LYS A 135 1.37 8.96 3.98
N SER A 136 0.49 9.95 4.02
CA SER A 136 -0.70 9.96 4.88
C SER A 136 -1.66 8.82 4.51
N ILE A 137 -1.93 8.65 3.21
CA ILE A 137 -2.77 7.56 2.70
C ILE A 137 -2.17 6.20 3.04
N LEU A 138 -0.88 5.98 2.75
CA LEU A 138 -0.20 4.72 3.06
C LEU A 138 -0.24 4.42 4.57
N LYS A 139 -0.03 5.43 5.41
CA LYS A 139 -0.15 5.30 6.86
C LYS A 139 -1.56 4.84 7.24
N ASN A 140 -2.60 5.48 6.71
CA ASN A 140 -4.00 5.13 7.03
C ASN A 140 -4.34 3.70 6.61
N VAL A 141 -3.90 3.27 5.41
CA VAL A 141 -4.03 1.87 4.95
C VAL A 141 -3.38 0.93 5.97
N LEU A 142 -2.15 1.20 6.40
CA LEU A 142 -1.46 0.33 7.34
C LEU A 142 -2.05 0.35 8.75
N THR A 143 -2.62 1.48 9.19
CA THR A 143 -3.35 1.54 10.47
C THR A 143 -4.57 0.63 10.43
N VAL A 144 -5.41 0.76 9.40
CA VAL A 144 -6.63 -0.05 9.27
C VAL A 144 -6.29 -1.54 9.13
N GLU A 145 -5.24 -1.86 8.37
CA GLU A 145 -4.80 -3.24 8.21
C GLU A 145 -4.24 -3.83 9.51
N PHE A 146 -3.54 -3.03 10.32
CA PHE A 146 -3.12 -3.44 11.65
C PHE A 146 -4.33 -3.75 12.54
N GLU A 147 -5.33 -2.88 12.59
CA GLU A 147 -6.54 -3.08 13.39
C GLU A 147 -7.33 -4.32 12.93
N LYS A 148 -7.48 -4.52 11.61
CA LYS A 148 -8.08 -5.74 11.06
C LYS A 148 -7.30 -6.98 11.47
N MET A 149 -5.96 -6.94 11.43
CA MET A 149 -5.12 -8.05 11.87
C MET A 149 -5.28 -8.34 13.36
N GLU A 150 -5.39 -7.32 14.22
CA GLU A 150 -5.66 -7.52 15.64
C GLU A 150 -7.02 -8.18 15.86
N LEU A 151 -8.07 -7.77 15.16
CA LEU A 151 -9.38 -8.40 15.25
C LEU A 151 -9.36 -9.84 14.75
N ILE A 152 -8.66 -10.12 13.64
CA ILE A 152 -8.44 -11.48 13.16
C ILE A 152 -7.68 -12.33 14.19
N SER A 153 -6.70 -11.76 14.90
CA SER A 153 -5.97 -12.50 15.93
C SER A 153 -6.85 -12.89 17.13
N LYS A 154 -7.88 -12.08 17.45
CA LYS A 154 -8.82 -12.34 18.55
C LYS A 154 -9.86 -13.40 18.20
N ASP A 155 -10.36 -13.39 16.98
CA ASP A 155 -11.26 -14.43 16.46
C ASP A 155 -10.91 -14.76 15.00
N PRO A 156 -10.00 -15.72 14.78
CA PRO A 156 -9.53 -16.06 13.44
C PRO A 156 -10.62 -16.66 12.55
N ALA A 157 -11.54 -17.46 13.11
CA ALA A 157 -12.54 -18.17 12.31
C ALA A 157 -13.55 -17.19 11.70
N GLN A 158 -14.07 -16.26 12.52
CA GLN A 158 -15.07 -15.30 12.08
C GLN A 158 -14.44 -14.14 11.30
N ASN A 159 -13.44 -13.47 11.90
CA ASN A 159 -12.95 -12.21 11.34
C ASN A 159 -12.06 -12.40 10.12
N HIS A 160 -11.38 -13.55 9.98
CA HIS A 160 -10.63 -13.83 8.74
C HIS A 160 -11.59 -14.00 7.55
N GLU A 161 -12.68 -14.75 7.73
CA GLU A 161 -13.69 -14.92 6.69
C GLU A 161 -14.30 -13.57 6.33
N LEU A 162 -14.63 -12.75 7.33
CA LEU A 162 -15.21 -11.43 7.17
C LEU A 162 -14.29 -10.46 6.39
N PHE A 163 -13.04 -10.30 6.81
CA PHE A 163 -12.15 -9.24 6.29
C PHE A 163 -11.30 -9.66 5.09
N ARG A 164 -11.12 -10.97 4.84
CA ARG A 164 -10.16 -11.46 3.82
C ARG A 164 -10.80 -12.25 2.68
N LYS A 165 -12.06 -12.69 2.82
CA LYS A 165 -12.71 -13.56 1.84
C LYS A 165 -14.11 -13.10 1.44
N SER A 166 -15.03 -12.99 2.39
CA SER A 166 -16.44 -12.73 2.09
C SER A 166 -16.74 -11.24 1.91
N PHE A 167 -16.04 -10.36 2.65
CA PHE A 167 -16.26 -8.92 2.68
C PHE A 167 -17.71 -8.53 3.01
N SER A 168 -18.45 -9.37 3.75
CA SER A 168 -19.88 -9.15 3.99
C SER A 168 -20.20 -7.86 4.75
N TYR A 169 -19.25 -7.30 5.48
CA TYR A 169 -19.36 -5.98 6.13
C TYR A 169 -19.44 -4.81 5.13
N LEU A 170 -19.09 -5.02 3.86
CA LEU A 170 -19.24 -4.01 2.79
C LEU A 170 -20.64 -4.00 2.16
N SER A 171 -21.46 -5.02 2.44
CA SER A 171 -22.76 -5.17 1.79
C SER A 171 -23.69 -3.99 2.11
N PRO A 172 -24.45 -3.46 1.14
CA PRO A 172 -25.49 -2.47 1.41
C PRO A 172 -26.54 -2.99 2.41
N SER A 173 -26.82 -4.30 2.37
CA SER A 173 -27.78 -4.95 3.28
C SER A 173 -27.29 -5.07 4.72
N SER A 174 -26.04 -4.72 5.02
CA SER A 174 -25.53 -4.72 6.40
C SER A 174 -26.05 -3.56 7.23
N SER A 175 -26.60 -2.49 6.62
CA SER A 175 -26.84 -1.15 7.18
C SER A 175 -27.70 -1.04 8.45
N SER A 176 -28.18 -2.17 8.99
CA SER A 176 -28.97 -2.23 10.24
C SER A 176 -28.60 -3.42 11.13
N SER A 177 -27.52 -4.13 10.80
CA SER A 177 -27.04 -5.28 11.56
C SER A 177 -26.07 -4.86 12.67
N ALA A 178 -25.98 -5.65 13.74
CA ALA A 178 -24.97 -5.44 14.80
C ALA A 178 -23.52 -5.44 14.26
N LEU A 179 -23.29 -6.08 13.11
CA LEU A 179 -21.99 -6.08 12.41
C LEU A 179 -21.66 -4.70 11.81
N ASP A 180 -22.65 -3.95 11.33
CA ASP A 180 -22.46 -2.65 10.71
C ASP A 180 -22.13 -1.58 11.75
N LEU A 181 -22.79 -1.61 12.91
CA LEU A 181 -22.42 -0.77 14.05
C LEU A 181 -20.97 -1.04 14.50
N ARG A 182 -20.55 -2.31 14.48
CA ARG A 182 -19.21 -2.72 14.92
C ARG A 182 -18.10 -2.41 13.91
N PHE A 183 -18.39 -2.46 12.61
CA PHE A 183 -17.40 -2.39 11.54
C PHE A 183 -17.60 -1.22 10.55
N SER A 184 -18.49 -0.28 10.88
CA SER A 184 -18.79 0.90 10.06
C SER A 184 -17.53 1.65 9.63
N SER A 185 -16.58 1.87 10.53
CA SER A 185 -15.33 2.58 10.20
C SER A 185 -14.51 1.85 9.13
N PHE A 186 -14.46 0.51 9.16
CA PHE A 186 -13.77 -0.29 8.15
C PHE A 186 -14.52 -0.27 6.82
N LYS A 187 -15.86 -0.31 6.85
CA LYS A 187 -16.70 -0.20 5.67
C LYS A 187 -16.44 1.10 4.92
N HIS A 188 -16.58 2.25 5.60
CA HIS A 188 -16.34 3.56 5.00
C HIS A 188 -14.90 3.68 4.47
N PHE A 189 -13.93 3.19 5.24
CA PHE A 189 -12.53 3.24 4.80
C PHE A 189 -12.30 2.42 3.52
N ASP A 190 -12.81 1.20 3.45
CA ASP A 190 -12.62 0.33 2.29
C ASP A 190 -13.39 0.83 1.05
N GLU A 191 -14.58 1.41 1.22
CA GLU A 191 -15.31 2.07 0.14
C GLU A 191 -14.52 3.26 -0.41
N CYS A 192 -13.99 4.13 0.46
CA CYS A 192 -13.10 5.21 0.05
C CYS A 192 -11.82 4.70 -0.63
N LEU A 193 -11.24 3.60 -0.15
CA LEU A 193 -10.05 3.00 -0.74
C LEU A 193 -10.33 2.42 -2.12
N ILE A 194 -11.49 1.77 -2.33
CA ILE A 194 -11.94 1.30 -3.64
C ILE A 194 -12.05 2.48 -4.60
N LEU A 195 -12.74 3.56 -4.20
CA LEU A 195 -12.88 4.77 -5.03
C LEU A 195 -11.52 5.41 -5.34
N LEU A 196 -10.63 5.48 -4.36
CA LEU A 196 -9.27 6.01 -4.55
C LEU A 196 -8.49 5.18 -5.57
N ASN A 197 -8.53 3.85 -5.43
CA ASN A 197 -7.89 2.91 -6.34
C ASN A 197 -8.39 3.09 -7.77
N GLU A 198 -9.69 3.27 -7.95
CA GLU A 198 -10.28 3.51 -9.27
C GLU A 198 -9.88 4.84 -9.88
N LYS A 199 -9.81 5.90 -9.06
CA LYS A 199 -9.37 7.24 -9.51
C LYS A 199 -7.89 7.26 -9.89
N LEU A 200 -7.03 6.59 -9.13
CA LEU A 200 -5.58 6.57 -9.36
C LEU A 200 -5.14 5.47 -10.32
N GLY A 201 -6.02 4.50 -10.62
CA GLY A 201 -5.66 3.26 -11.30
C GLY A 201 -4.66 2.45 -10.49
N THR A 202 -4.80 2.46 -9.17
CA THR A 202 -3.99 1.66 -8.24
C THR A 202 -4.82 0.50 -7.71
N ARG A 203 -4.14 -0.43 -7.06
CA ARG A 203 -4.72 -1.51 -6.27
C ARG A 203 -3.99 -1.56 -4.93
N LEU A 204 -4.02 -0.40 -4.25
CA LEU A 204 -3.41 -0.22 -2.93
C LEU A 204 -3.90 -1.30 -2.00
#